data_AF-Q6CIH7-F1
#
_entry.id   AF-Q6CIH7-F1
#
_cell.length_a   1.000
_cell.length_b   1.000
_cell.length_c   1.000
_cell.angle_alpha   90.00
_cell.angle_beta   90.00
_cell.angle_gamma   90.00
#
_symmetry.space_group_name_H-M   'P 1'
#
loop_
_entity.id
_entity.type
_entity.pdbx_description
1 polymer ?
#
loop_
_entity_poly.entity_id
_entity_poly.type
_entity_poly.pdbx_seq_one_letter_code
_entity_poly.pdbx_strand_id
1 'polypeptide(L)'
;MEGSGDSFEYLLQLMKTLSSQAWATRQQTEKVEQSLKRLAKQNQISYNEYSKSPNDETLGQVNTLKQKTKEEELVEENYRLMYQIEHQEYIHSKIYLLIQQIDEMIVSMRNFIVEYKTSAPQKQQEFITKSVTAPMSRLKYSEKQLNDGHINAEKQLKILMGELTDLFNRVPWHKVPNDNLNYLRLKNVIGDFEDKYQTKIVPESIALK
;
A
#
# COMPACT_ATOMS: atom_id res chain seq x y z
N MET A 1 -0.53 2.55 11.97
CA MET A 1 -0.70 2.02 13.35
C MET A 1 -1.65 0.84 13.24
N GLU A 2 -1.13 -0.35 12.92
CA GLU A 2 -1.91 -1.57 12.66
C GLU A 2 -1.23 -2.72 13.42
N GLY A 3 -1.37 -2.76 14.74
CA GLY A 3 -0.63 -3.72 15.56
C GLY A 3 -1.34 -4.23 16.81
N SER A 4 -2.59 -3.83 17.07
CA SER A 4 -3.34 -4.29 18.26
C SER A 4 -4.64 -5.05 17.95
N GLY A 5 -5.14 -5.00 16.72
CA GLY A 5 -6.32 -5.77 16.30
C GLY A 5 -6.01 -7.26 16.08
N ASP A 6 -4.82 -7.55 15.55
CA ASP A 6 -4.40 -8.90 15.15
C ASP A 6 -4.23 -9.86 16.33
N SER A 7 -3.73 -9.36 17.48
CA SER A 7 -3.50 -10.19 18.67
C SER A 7 -4.80 -10.66 19.33
N PHE A 8 -5.85 -9.84 19.32
CA PHE A 8 -7.16 -10.21 19.85
C PHE A 8 -7.91 -11.14 18.89
N GLU A 9 -7.78 -10.90 17.59
CA GLU A 9 -8.37 -11.76 16.56
C GLU A 9 -7.72 -13.16 16.56
N TYR A 10 -6.40 -13.23 16.74
CA TYR A 10 -5.67 -14.48 16.93
C TYR A 10 -6.12 -15.25 18.19
N LEU A 11 -6.24 -14.57 19.34
CA LEU A 11 -6.75 -15.20 20.57
C LEU A 11 -8.19 -15.72 20.41
N LEU A 12 -9.05 -14.97 19.71
CA LEU A 12 -10.41 -15.39 19.41
C LEU A 12 -10.43 -16.63 18.51
N GLN A 13 -9.57 -16.68 17.49
CA GLN A 13 -9.45 -17.83 16.60
C GLN A 13 -8.92 -19.08 17.33
N LEU A 14 -7.99 -18.90 18.26
CA LEU A 14 -7.46 -19.99 19.08
C LEU A 14 -8.53 -20.54 20.03
N MET A 15 -9.33 -19.67 20.66
CA MET A 15 -10.48 -20.09 21.46
C MET A 15 -11.54 -20.83 20.63
N LYS A 16 -11.86 -20.36 19.42
CA LYS A 16 -12.79 -21.06 18.51
C LYS A 16 -12.27 -22.44 18.13
N THR A 17 -10.96 -22.58 17.92
CA THR A 17 -10.34 -23.85 17.57
C THR A 17 -10.38 -24.83 18.75
N LEU A 18 -10.04 -24.36 19.96
CA LEU A 18 -10.09 -25.17 21.18
C LEU A 18 -11.52 -25.62 21.52
N SER A 19 -12.52 -24.76 21.37
CA SER A 19 -13.92 -25.12 21.63
C SER A 19 -14.43 -26.17 20.63
N SER A 20 -14.07 -26.02 19.35
CA SER A 20 -14.36 -27.02 18.32
C SER A 20 -13.68 -28.37 18.61
N GLN A 21 -12.42 -28.35 19.05
CA GLN A 21 -11.69 -29.58 19.40
C GLN A 21 -12.28 -30.25 20.64
N ALA A 22 -12.65 -29.50 21.67
CA ALA A 22 -13.30 -30.05 22.86
C ALA A 22 -14.63 -30.73 22.52
N TRP A 23 -15.42 -30.14 21.63
CA TRP A 23 -16.68 -30.73 21.16
C TRP A 23 -16.45 -31.99 20.31
N ALA A 24 -15.47 -31.96 19.41
CA ALA A 24 -15.09 -33.12 18.61
C ALA A 24 -14.60 -34.28 19.50
N THR A 25 -13.78 -34.00 20.51
CA THR A 25 -13.32 -35.00 21.49
C THR A 25 -14.50 -35.62 22.24
N ARG A 26 -15.46 -34.80 22.70
CA ARG A 26 -16.66 -35.31 23.37
C ARG A 26 -17.47 -36.26 22.48
N GLN A 27 -17.67 -35.92 21.21
CA GLN A 27 -18.33 -36.82 20.26
C GLN A 27 -17.58 -38.13 20.02
N GLN A 28 -16.25 -38.07 19.95
CA GLN A 28 -15.44 -39.29 19.81
C GLN A 28 -15.55 -40.17 21.07
N THR A 29 -15.52 -39.57 22.26
CA THR A 29 -15.74 -40.31 23.52
C THR A 29 -17.13 -40.96 23.55
N GLU A 30 -18.17 -40.25 23.12
CA GLU A 30 -19.53 -40.82 23.03
C GLU A 30 -19.61 -41.99 22.03
N LYS A 31 -18.89 -41.92 20.90
CA LYS A 31 -18.80 -43.04 19.94
C LYS A 31 -18.08 -44.25 20.53
N VAL A 32 -16.99 -44.04 21.27
CA VAL A 32 -16.28 -45.10 21.98
C VAL A 32 -17.20 -45.72 23.03
N GLU A 33 -17.91 -44.91 23.82
CA GLU A 33 -18.87 -45.38 24.81
C GLU A 33 -20.00 -46.20 24.18
N GLN A 34 -20.55 -45.76 23.05
CA GLN A 34 -21.56 -46.52 22.30
C GLN A 34 -21.01 -47.85 21.79
N SER A 35 -19.76 -47.88 21.32
CA SER A 35 -19.11 -49.09 20.85
C SER A 35 -18.90 -50.09 21.99
N LEU A 36 -18.48 -49.61 23.16
CA LEU A 36 -18.36 -50.42 24.38
C LEU A 36 -19.74 -50.93 24.86
N LYS A 37 -20.80 -50.12 24.80
CA LYS A 37 -22.18 -50.56 25.09
C LYS A 37 -22.67 -51.63 24.12
N ARG A 38 -22.33 -51.50 22.83
CA ARG A 38 -22.65 -52.52 21.80
C ARG A 38 -21.90 -53.82 22.08
N LEU A 39 -20.62 -53.73 22.41
CA LEU A 39 -19.77 -54.87 22.74
C LEU A 39 -20.27 -55.57 24.02
N ALA A 40 -20.70 -54.81 25.03
CA ALA A 40 -21.34 -55.34 26.23
C ALA A 40 -22.64 -56.10 25.91
N LYS A 41 -23.50 -55.51 25.07
CA LYS A 41 -24.74 -56.14 24.60
C LYS A 41 -24.46 -57.42 23.81
N GLN A 42 -23.44 -57.44 22.96
CA GLN A 42 -23.06 -58.61 22.17
C GLN A 42 -22.54 -59.76 23.04
N ASN A 43 -21.80 -59.44 24.09
CA ASN A 43 -21.28 -60.43 25.04
C ASN A 43 -22.27 -60.80 26.14
N GLN A 44 -23.47 -60.20 26.18
CA GLN A 44 -24.47 -60.36 27.26
C GLN A 44 -23.93 -60.00 28.66
N ILE A 45 -22.95 -59.09 28.72
CA ILE A 45 -22.30 -58.62 29.95
C ILE A 45 -22.81 -57.20 30.24
N SER A 46 -23.00 -56.86 31.52
CA SER A 46 -23.41 -55.49 31.88
C SER A 46 -22.28 -54.50 31.61
N TYR A 47 -22.59 -53.32 31.05
CA TYR A 47 -21.59 -52.28 30.78
C TYR A 47 -20.75 -51.92 32.02
N ASN A 48 -21.35 -51.97 33.20
CA ASN A 48 -20.68 -51.70 34.48
C ASN A 48 -19.66 -52.77 34.89
N GLU A 49 -19.68 -53.95 34.25
CA GLU A 49 -18.70 -55.02 34.51
C GLU A 49 -17.38 -54.79 33.78
N TYR A 50 -17.37 -54.03 32.67
CA TYR A 50 -16.13 -53.58 32.02
C TYR A 50 -15.34 -52.55 32.84
N SER A 51 -15.99 -51.90 33.80
CA SER A 51 -15.35 -50.96 34.73
C SER A 51 -14.77 -51.64 35.97
N LYS A 52 -15.04 -52.94 36.17
CA LYS A 52 -14.50 -53.69 37.31
C LYS A 52 -13.14 -54.28 36.94
N SER A 53 -12.25 -54.34 37.93
CA SER A 53 -11.00 -55.09 37.77
C SER A 53 -11.34 -56.55 37.41
N PRO A 54 -10.67 -57.16 36.41
CA PRO A 54 -10.90 -58.56 36.07
C PRO A 54 -10.62 -59.47 37.27
N ASN A 55 -11.30 -60.62 37.32
CA ASN A 55 -11.08 -61.63 38.35
C ASN A 55 -9.72 -62.33 38.13
N ASP A 56 -9.05 -62.79 39.20
CA ASP A 56 -7.70 -63.36 39.12
C ASP A 56 -7.62 -64.61 38.22
N GLU A 57 -8.70 -65.40 38.13
CA GLU A 57 -8.81 -66.54 37.20
C GLU A 57 -8.83 -66.10 35.73
N THR A 58 -9.54 -65.01 35.42
CA THR A 58 -9.60 -64.44 34.06
C THR A 58 -8.25 -63.82 33.67
N LEU A 59 -7.56 -63.20 34.64
CA LEU A 59 -6.18 -62.72 34.47
C LEU A 59 -5.20 -63.87 34.19
N GLY A 60 -5.34 -65.00 34.91
CA GLY A 60 -4.54 -66.21 34.67
C GLY A 60 -4.77 -66.82 33.28
N GLN A 61 -6.02 -66.88 32.82
CA GLN A 61 -6.39 -67.36 31.48
C GLN A 61 -5.90 -66.42 30.37
N VAL A 62 -5.97 -65.10 30.58
CA VAL A 62 -5.42 -64.11 29.64
C VAL A 62 -3.90 -64.18 29.60
N ASN A 63 -3.22 -64.40 30.74
CA ASN A 63 -1.76 -64.49 30.79
C ASN A 63 -1.22 -65.76 30.11
N THR A 64 -1.98 -66.86 30.12
CA THR A 64 -1.64 -68.08 29.37
C THR A 64 -1.92 -67.93 27.87
N LEU A 65 -2.99 -67.24 27.48
CA LEU A 65 -3.25 -66.86 26.08
C LEU A 65 -2.30 -65.77 25.55
N LYS A 66 -1.65 -65.01 26.42
CA LYS A 66 -0.67 -63.96 26.08
C LYS A 66 0.73 -64.49 25.80
N GLN A 67 1.02 -65.77 26.00
CA GLN A 67 2.30 -66.34 25.60
C GLN A 67 2.36 -66.37 24.07
N LYS A 68 2.89 -65.29 23.50
CA LYS A 68 3.11 -65.16 22.07
C LYS A 68 4.08 -66.25 21.62
N THR A 69 3.75 -66.88 20.51
CA THR A 69 4.68 -67.75 19.82
C THR A 69 5.82 -66.92 19.21
N LYS A 70 7.01 -67.50 19.04
CA LYS A 70 8.14 -66.80 18.38
C LYS A 70 7.77 -66.24 17.00
N GLU A 71 6.86 -66.90 16.27
CA GLU A 71 6.36 -66.39 15.00
C GLU A 71 5.55 -65.10 15.18
N GLU A 72 4.66 -65.03 16.17
CA GLU A 72 3.89 -63.81 16.47
C GLU A 72 4.79 -62.65 16.92
N GLU A 73 5.84 -62.92 17.69
CA GLU A 73 6.83 -61.91 18.08
C GLU A 73 7.58 -61.34 16.86
N LEU A 74 8.02 -62.21 15.94
CA LEU A 74 8.68 -61.80 14.70
C LEU A 74 7.74 -61.02 13.77
N VAL A 75 6.47 -61.41 13.70
CA VAL A 75 5.46 -60.69 12.92
C VAL A 75 5.23 -59.29 13.48
N GLU A 76 5.10 -59.16 14.80
CA GLU A 76 4.95 -57.85 15.46
C GLU A 76 6.19 -56.97 15.29
N GLU A 77 7.39 -57.56 15.38
CA GLU A 77 8.64 -56.84 15.12
C GLU A 77 8.72 -56.35 13.67
N ASN A 78 8.31 -57.18 12.71
CA ASN A 78 8.29 -56.80 11.29
C ASN A 78 7.30 -55.67 11.02
N TYR A 79 6.08 -55.72 11.58
CA TYR A 79 5.13 -54.61 11.49
C TYR A 79 5.68 -53.32 12.12
N ARG A 80 6.37 -53.42 13.26
CA ARG A 80 7.01 -52.27 13.89
C ARG A 80 8.10 -51.67 13.00
N LEU A 81 8.95 -52.50 12.40
CA LEU A 81 10.01 -52.06 11.50
C LEU A 81 9.44 -51.42 10.23
N MET A 82 8.42 -52.02 9.62
CA MET A 82 7.72 -51.43 8.47
C MET A 82 7.15 -50.05 8.79
N TYR A 83 6.50 -49.91 9.95
CA TYR A 83 5.98 -48.62 10.39
C TYR A 83 7.09 -47.58 10.60
N GLN A 84 8.24 -47.98 11.15
CA GLN A 84 9.39 -47.09 11.32
C GLN A 84 9.97 -46.64 9.97
N ILE A 85 10.07 -47.55 8.99
CA ILE A 85 10.55 -47.23 7.64
C ILE A 85 9.59 -46.23 6.97
N GLU A 86 8.29 -46.50 6.99
CA GLU A 86 7.28 -45.62 6.40
C GLU A 86 7.31 -44.23 7.05
N HIS A 87 7.47 -44.17 8.37
CA HIS A 87 7.58 -42.90 9.08
C HIS A 87 8.86 -42.13 8.69
N GLN A 88 9.98 -42.83 8.53
CA GLN A 88 11.24 -42.22 8.11
C GLN A 88 11.16 -41.70 6.66
N GLU A 89 10.54 -42.45 5.75
CA GLU A 89 10.30 -42.01 4.37
C GLU A 89 9.39 -40.80 4.31
N TYR A 90 8.32 -40.78 5.11
CA TYR A 90 7.43 -39.63 5.23
C TYR A 90 8.18 -38.37 5.70
N ILE A 91 8.98 -38.48 6.76
CA ILE A 91 9.79 -37.37 7.26
C ILE A 91 10.79 -36.93 6.20
N HIS A 92 11.46 -37.85 5.52
CA HIS A 92 12.41 -37.55 4.47
C HIS A 92 11.75 -36.78 3.32
N SER A 93 10.57 -37.21 2.87
CA SER A 93 9.78 -36.51 1.85
C SER A 93 9.43 -35.08 2.27
N LYS A 94 9.05 -34.87 3.53
CA LYS A 94 8.76 -33.53 4.07
C LYS A 94 10.01 -32.65 4.12
N ILE A 95 11.15 -33.18 4.55
CA ILE A 95 12.41 -32.46 4.57
C ILE A 95 12.82 -32.06 3.15
N TYR A 96 12.70 -32.98 2.19
CA TYR A 96 13.03 -32.69 0.79
C TYR A 96 12.17 -31.57 0.22
N LEU A 97 10.85 -31.60 0.50
CA LEU A 97 9.94 -30.54 0.08
C LEU A 97 10.27 -29.19 0.71
N LEU A 98 10.68 -29.17 1.98
CA LEU A 98 11.15 -27.95 2.64
C LEU A 98 12.43 -27.41 2.00
N ILE A 99 13.40 -28.27 1.68
CA ILE A 99 14.63 -27.88 0.98
C ILE A 99 14.28 -27.25 -0.38
N GLN A 100 13.38 -27.87 -1.14
CA GLN A 100 12.94 -27.35 -2.42
C GLN A 100 12.28 -25.96 -2.27
N GLN A 101 11.43 -25.77 -1.27
CA GLN A 101 10.81 -24.46 -0.99
C GLN A 101 11.85 -23.39 -0.63
N ILE A 102 12.88 -23.76 0.13
CA ILE A 102 13.98 -22.85 0.48
C ILE A 102 14.76 -22.46 -0.78
N ASP A 103 15.08 -23.42 -1.65
CA ASP A 103 15.78 -23.14 -2.91
C ASP A 103 14.96 -22.22 -3.83
N GLU A 104 13.65 -22.48 -3.98
CA GLU A 104 12.75 -21.61 -4.73
C GLU A 104 12.72 -20.18 -4.16
N MET A 105 12.70 -20.05 -2.83
CA MET A 105 12.73 -18.75 -2.17
C MET A 105 14.06 -18.03 -2.39
N ILE A 106 15.20 -18.73 -2.34
CA ILE A 106 16.52 -18.16 -2.62
C ILE A 106 16.59 -17.64 -4.08
N VAL A 107 16.09 -18.41 -5.04
CA VAL A 107 16.02 -18.00 -6.45
C VAL A 107 15.13 -16.78 -6.61
N SER A 108 13.97 -16.75 -5.94
CA SER A 108 13.06 -15.60 -5.94
C SER A 108 13.72 -14.33 -5.38
N MET A 109 14.40 -14.44 -4.23
CA MET A 109 15.15 -13.32 -3.64
C MET A 109 16.25 -12.82 -4.57
N ARG A 110 16.98 -13.73 -5.23
CA ARG A 110 18.01 -13.37 -6.21
C ARG A 110 17.40 -12.59 -7.38
N ASN A 111 16.29 -13.07 -7.94
CA ASN A 111 15.60 -12.42 -9.05
C ASN A 111 15.11 -11.03 -8.64
N PHE A 112 14.53 -10.91 -7.44
CA PHE A 112 14.10 -9.63 -6.89
C PHE A 112 15.27 -8.63 -6.77
N ILE A 113 16.43 -9.06 -6.26
CA ILE A 113 17.62 -8.20 -6.15
C ILE A 113 18.09 -7.75 -7.53
N VAL A 114 18.10 -8.64 -8.52
CA VAL A 114 18.49 -8.30 -9.90
C VAL A 114 17.51 -7.30 -10.48
N GLU A 115 16.20 -7.56 -10.36
CA GLU A 115 15.14 -6.68 -10.86
C GLU A 115 15.19 -5.30 -10.18
N TYR A 116 15.42 -5.25 -8.87
CA TYR A 116 15.60 -4.01 -8.13
C TYR A 116 16.83 -3.24 -8.62
N LYS A 117 17.98 -3.90 -8.81
CA LYS A 117 19.19 -3.26 -9.34
C LYS A 117 18.99 -2.70 -10.76
N THR A 118 18.20 -3.36 -11.60
CA THR A 118 17.89 -2.87 -12.94
C THR A 118 16.86 -1.75 -12.95
N SER A 119 15.85 -1.81 -12.08
CA SER A 119 14.72 -0.87 -12.08
C SER A 119 14.92 0.37 -11.20
N ALA A 120 15.72 0.28 -10.13
CA ALA A 120 15.96 1.40 -9.22
C ALA A 120 16.59 2.62 -9.91
N PRO A 121 17.60 2.50 -10.80
CA PRO A 121 18.15 3.64 -11.52
C PRO A 121 17.12 4.32 -12.42
N GLN A 122 16.29 3.53 -13.11
CA GLN A 122 15.22 4.05 -13.98
C GLN A 122 14.16 4.81 -13.18
N LYS A 123 13.70 4.25 -12.05
CA LYS A 123 12.75 4.91 -11.15
C LYS A 123 13.31 6.19 -10.55
N GLN A 124 14.58 6.20 -10.16
CA GLN A 124 15.25 7.40 -9.66
C GLN A 124 15.35 8.48 -10.76
N GLN A 125 15.72 8.10 -11.97
CA GLN A 125 15.82 9.03 -13.09
C GLN A 125 14.45 9.57 -13.52
N GLU A 126 13.42 8.74 -13.50
CA GLU A 126 12.04 9.17 -13.74
C GLU A 126 11.56 10.15 -12.65
N PHE A 127 11.87 9.87 -11.38
CA PHE A 127 11.57 10.78 -10.27
C PHE A 127 12.27 12.12 -10.44
N ILE A 128 13.58 12.14 -10.75
CA ILE A 128 14.33 13.39 -10.99
C ILE A 128 13.72 14.16 -12.15
N THR A 129 13.36 13.47 -13.23
CA THR A 129 12.77 14.08 -14.43
C THR A 129 11.42 14.72 -14.10
N LYS A 130 10.55 14.01 -13.37
CA LYS A 130 9.20 14.50 -13.01
C LYS A 130 9.23 15.59 -11.96
N SER A 131 10.05 15.44 -10.92
CA SER A 131 10.04 16.34 -9.75
C SER A 131 10.93 17.56 -9.92
N VAL A 132 12.00 17.46 -10.71
CA VAL A 132 13.00 18.54 -10.83
C VAL A 132 13.03 19.08 -12.25
N THR A 133 13.31 18.23 -13.25
CA THR A 133 13.59 18.70 -14.62
C THR A 133 12.36 19.30 -15.31
N ALA A 134 11.19 18.67 -15.19
CA ALA A 134 9.96 19.16 -15.80
C ALA A 134 9.45 20.48 -15.17
N PRO A 135 9.42 20.64 -13.83
CA PRO A 135 9.09 21.93 -13.22
C PRO A 135 10.10 23.03 -13.56
N MET A 136 11.40 22.72 -13.57
CA MET A 136 12.44 23.69 -13.91
C MET A 136 12.33 24.20 -15.35
N SER A 137 12.06 23.30 -16.29
CA SER A 137 11.85 23.67 -17.70
C SER A 137 10.58 24.48 -17.90
N ARG A 138 9.48 24.15 -17.20
CA ARG A 138 8.27 24.97 -17.18
C ARG A 138 8.53 26.36 -16.62
N LEU A 139 9.26 26.46 -15.51
CA LEU A 139 9.61 27.74 -14.91
C LEU A 139 10.42 28.62 -15.86
N LYS A 140 11.46 28.07 -16.49
CA LYS A 140 12.25 28.79 -17.51
C LYS A 140 11.41 29.24 -18.70
N TYR A 141 10.47 28.41 -19.14
CA TYR A 141 9.56 28.78 -20.22
C TYR A 141 8.63 29.93 -19.82
N SER A 142 8.04 29.86 -18.63
CA SER A 142 7.19 30.92 -18.09
C SER A 142 7.95 32.23 -17.87
N GLU A 143 9.20 32.16 -17.37
CA GLU A 143 10.09 33.31 -17.23
C GLU A 143 10.33 34.00 -18.58
N LYS A 144 10.64 33.20 -19.62
CA LYS A 144 10.83 33.73 -20.96
C LYS A 144 9.56 34.39 -21.50
N GLN A 145 8.41 33.75 -21.34
CA GLN A 145 7.13 34.34 -21.77
C GLN A 145 6.82 35.65 -21.03
N LEU A 146 7.10 35.71 -19.73
CA LEU A 146 6.87 36.92 -18.93
C LEU A 146 7.76 38.06 -19.41
N ASN A 147 9.04 37.77 -19.71
CA ASN A 147 9.98 38.76 -20.20
C ASN A 147 9.61 39.25 -21.61
N ASP A 148 9.27 38.33 -22.52
CA ASP A 148 8.79 38.68 -23.86
C ASP A 148 7.49 39.51 -23.80
N GLY A 149 6.58 39.15 -22.89
CA GLY A 149 5.36 39.90 -22.61
C GLY A 149 5.63 41.30 -22.07
N HIS A 150 6.57 41.44 -21.14
CA HIS A 150 6.99 42.74 -20.59
C HIS A 150 7.56 43.65 -21.68
N ILE A 151 8.48 43.13 -22.51
CA ILE A 151 9.07 43.89 -23.63
C ILE A 151 7.99 44.33 -24.62
N ASN A 152 7.03 43.46 -24.93
CA ASN A 152 5.94 43.79 -25.85
C ASN A 152 4.99 44.84 -25.26
N ALA A 153 4.63 44.72 -23.98
CA ALA A 153 3.80 45.71 -23.29
C ALA A 153 4.50 47.07 -23.24
N GLU A 154 5.80 47.11 -22.95
CA GLU A 154 6.58 48.35 -22.95
C GLU A 154 6.62 49.00 -24.33
N LYS A 155 6.80 48.22 -25.40
CA LYS A 155 6.74 48.72 -26.78
C LYS A 155 5.36 49.27 -27.13
N GLN A 156 4.28 48.56 -26.78
CA GLN A 156 2.92 49.03 -27.04
C GLN A 156 2.60 50.31 -26.24
N LEU A 157 3.02 50.39 -24.98
CA LEU A 157 2.89 51.61 -24.18
C LEU A 157 3.63 52.78 -24.81
N LYS A 158 4.86 52.56 -25.31
CA LYS A 158 5.61 53.61 -26.03
C LYS A 158 4.88 54.09 -27.30
N ILE A 159 4.29 53.17 -28.07
CA ILE A 159 3.51 53.52 -29.27
C ILE A 159 2.27 54.33 -28.88
N LEU A 160 1.49 53.86 -27.91
CA LEU A 160 0.29 54.54 -27.43
C LEU A 160 0.61 55.94 -26.88
N MET A 161 1.69 56.09 -26.13
CA MET A 161 2.15 57.39 -25.65
C MET A 161 2.53 58.31 -26.82
N GLY A 162 3.21 57.80 -27.84
CA GLY A 162 3.51 58.56 -29.06
C GLY A 162 2.26 58.99 -29.83
N GLU A 163 1.29 58.09 -30.03
CA GLU A 163 0.00 58.41 -30.65
C GLU A 163 -0.78 59.43 -29.84
N LEU A 164 -0.76 59.33 -28.51
CA LEU A 164 -1.38 60.31 -27.62
C LEU A 164 -0.73 61.68 -27.81
N THR A 165 0.60 61.78 -27.76
CA THR A 165 1.33 63.03 -28.01
C THR A 165 1.01 63.60 -29.40
N ASP A 166 0.94 62.78 -30.43
CA ASP A 166 0.58 63.20 -31.79
C ASP A 166 -0.86 63.72 -31.89
N LEU A 167 -1.81 63.06 -31.24
CA LEU A 167 -3.20 63.52 -31.16
C LEU A 167 -3.28 64.88 -30.47
N PHE A 168 -2.58 65.03 -29.34
CA PHE A 168 -2.52 66.30 -28.62
C PHE A 168 -1.86 67.41 -29.46
N ASN A 169 -0.83 67.11 -30.26
CA ASN A 169 -0.22 68.08 -31.18
C ASN A 169 -1.14 68.52 -32.33
N ARG A 170 -2.08 67.66 -32.76
CA ARG A 170 -3.03 67.94 -33.86
C ARG A 170 -4.24 68.76 -33.42
N VAL A 171 -4.50 68.88 -32.13
CA VAL A 171 -5.61 69.69 -31.63
C VAL A 171 -5.28 71.18 -31.81
N PRO A 172 -6.17 71.98 -32.43
CA PRO A 172 -5.98 73.42 -32.55
C PRO A 172 -6.29 74.12 -31.22
N TRP A 173 -5.38 74.01 -30.25
CA TRP A 173 -5.53 74.59 -28.90
C TRP A 173 -5.78 76.10 -28.89
N HIS A 174 -5.28 76.81 -29.91
CA HIS A 174 -5.51 78.24 -30.11
C HIS A 174 -6.98 78.63 -30.38
N LYS A 175 -7.86 77.67 -30.71
CA LYS A 175 -9.30 77.88 -30.93
C LYS A 175 -10.15 77.50 -29.73
N VAL A 176 -9.54 76.93 -28.68
CA VAL A 176 -10.27 76.50 -27.48
C VAL A 176 -10.41 77.70 -26.55
N PRO A 177 -11.64 78.09 -26.15
CA PRO A 177 -11.83 79.23 -25.25
C PRO A 177 -11.29 78.93 -23.85
N ASN A 178 -10.28 79.70 -23.44
CA ASN A 178 -9.54 79.51 -22.18
C ASN A 178 -10.38 79.78 -20.91
N ASP A 179 -11.53 80.46 -21.03
CA ASP A 179 -12.41 80.82 -19.90
C ASP A 179 -13.41 79.73 -19.49
N ASN A 180 -13.39 78.57 -20.15
CA ASN A 180 -14.33 77.49 -19.83
C ASN A 180 -13.82 76.64 -18.65
N LEU A 181 -14.68 76.42 -17.66
CA LEU A 181 -14.41 75.57 -16.48
C LEU A 181 -13.98 74.14 -16.87
N ASN A 182 -14.44 73.67 -18.03
CA ASN A 182 -14.05 72.38 -18.59
C ASN A 182 -12.60 72.34 -19.12
N TYR A 183 -12.06 73.48 -19.57
CA TYR A 183 -10.66 73.59 -20.03
C TYR A 183 -9.68 73.50 -18.84
N LEU A 184 -9.99 74.19 -17.73
CA LEU A 184 -9.25 74.09 -16.47
C LEU A 184 -9.25 72.67 -15.90
N ARG A 185 -10.40 71.98 -15.93
CA ARG A 185 -10.48 70.56 -15.51
C ARG A 185 -9.63 69.66 -16.40
N LEU A 186 -9.67 69.84 -17.71
CA LEU A 186 -8.86 69.08 -18.65
C LEU A 186 -7.36 69.33 -18.41
N LYS A 187 -6.96 70.59 -18.18
CA LYS A 187 -5.56 70.95 -17.86
C LYS A 187 -5.08 70.28 -16.58
N ASN A 188 -5.90 70.26 -15.53
CA ASN A 188 -5.56 69.59 -14.27
C ASN A 188 -5.44 68.07 -14.46
N VAL A 189 -6.35 67.44 -15.22
CA VAL A 189 -6.28 66.00 -15.51
C VAL A 189 -5.04 65.65 -16.33
N ILE A 190 -4.64 66.51 -17.26
CA ILE A 190 -3.39 66.34 -18.01
C ILE A 190 -2.18 66.53 -17.09
N GLY A 191 -2.16 67.54 -16.23
CA GLY A 191 -1.09 67.75 -15.24
C GLY A 191 -0.93 66.55 -14.28
N ASP A 192 -2.04 66.05 -13.73
CA ASP A 192 -2.06 64.86 -12.88
C ASP A 192 -1.53 63.62 -13.62
N PHE A 193 -1.78 63.53 -14.93
CA PHE A 193 -1.27 62.45 -15.78
C PHE A 193 0.23 62.62 -16.08
N GLU A 194 0.69 63.82 -16.40
CA GLU A 194 2.10 64.14 -16.65
C GLU A 194 2.94 63.93 -15.39
N ASP A 195 2.43 64.27 -14.21
CA ASP A 195 3.10 64.06 -12.92
C ASP A 195 3.15 62.57 -12.53
N LYS A 196 2.07 61.83 -12.78
CA LYS A 196 1.97 60.40 -12.44
C LYS A 196 2.84 59.51 -13.33
N TYR A 197 2.97 59.87 -14.62
CA TYR A 197 3.71 59.08 -15.61
C TYR A 197 5.02 59.76 -16.05
N GLN A 198 5.41 60.88 -15.44
CA GLN A 198 6.64 61.64 -15.72
C GLN A 198 6.89 61.90 -17.22
N THR A 199 5.82 62.10 -18.00
CA THR A 199 5.93 62.26 -19.45
C THR A 199 5.18 63.52 -19.88
N LYS A 200 5.83 64.41 -20.65
CA LYS A 200 5.20 65.61 -21.20
C LYS A 200 4.40 65.24 -22.45
N ILE A 201 3.10 65.52 -22.46
CA ILE A 201 2.17 65.18 -23.54
C ILE A 201 1.76 66.43 -24.32
N VAL A 202 1.85 67.60 -23.69
CA VAL A 202 1.45 68.87 -24.29
C VAL A 202 2.64 69.61 -24.92
N PRO A 203 2.52 70.14 -26.15
CA PRO A 203 3.56 70.98 -26.75
C PRO A 203 3.74 72.30 -25.99
N GLU A 204 4.98 72.77 -25.87
CA GLU A 204 5.40 73.96 -25.08
C GLU A 204 4.63 75.26 -25.40
N SER A 205 3.90 75.31 -26.52
CA SER A 205 3.01 76.42 -26.88
C SER A 205 1.81 76.64 -25.94
N ILE A 206 1.53 75.73 -25.01
CA ILE A 206 0.48 75.88 -23.97
C ILE A 206 1.09 76.15 -22.58
N ALA A 207 2.41 76.00 -22.41
CA ALA A 207 3.11 76.25 -21.15
C ALA A 207 3.38 77.75 -20.90
N LEU A 208 3.25 78.61 -21.92
CA LEU A 208 3.47 80.04 -21.84
C LEU A 208 2.26 80.84 -22.33
N LYS A 209 1.20 80.88 -21.49
CA LYS A 209 0.40 82.07 -21.17
C LYS A 209 -0.61 81.76 -20.07
#